data_AF-A0A6C0HID1-F1
#
_entry.id   AF-A0A6C0HID1-F1
#
_cell.length_a   1.000
_cell.length_b   1.000
_cell.length_c   1.000
_cell.angle_alpha   90.00
_cell.angle_beta   90.00
_cell.angle_gamma   90.00
#
_symmetry.space_group_name_H-M   'P 1'
#
loop_
_entity.id
_entity.type
_entity.pdbx_description
1 polymer ?
#
loop_
_entity_poly.entity_id
_entity_poly.type
_entity_poly.pdbx_seq_one_letter_code
_entity_poly.pdbx_strand_id
1 'polypeptide(L)'
;MYNMDKPLHKNISPQILRITNSLLVISFLFFLQFSEKNIWEIMLGGYLVITIIVSQIFWTNPVRYSTIHRIDGIVAKISLFIFIVYVTVYKKIDAALFYLFLIIMVWMVYFFFLSDTNSRKQWCCNNHILYHGMSHIFCFVGSLFAFV
;
A
#
# COMPACT_ATOMS: atom_id res chain seq x y z
N MET A 1 -39.35 24.71 -5.33
CA MET A 1 -38.85 23.62 -4.46
C MET A 1 -37.86 22.81 -5.29
N TYR A 2 -36.57 23.15 -5.23
CA TYR A 2 -35.54 22.49 -6.05
C TYR A 2 -35.25 21.10 -5.45
N ASN A 3 -35.84 20.05 -6.03
CA ASN A 3 -35.26 18.72 -5.94
C ASN A 3 -34.04 18.72 -6.85
N MET A 4 -32.89 19.08 -6.29
CA MET A 4 -31.62 18.79 -6.93
C MET A 4 -31.42 17.29 -6.82
N ASP A 5 -31.74 16.59 -7.90
CA ASP A 5 -31.25 15.24 -8.18
C ASP A 5 -29.72 15.29 -8.12
N LYS A 6 -29.17 15.06 -6.93
CA LYS A 6 -27.73 14.82 -6.80
C LYS A 6 -27.47 13.57 -7.65
N PRO A 7 -26.55 13.63 -8.63
CA PRO A 7 -26.21 12.46 -9.40
C PRO A 7 -25.86 11.34 -8.41
N LEU A 8 -26.51 10.19 -8.58
CA LEU A 8 -26.26 8.99 -7.80
C LEU A 8 -24.77 8.64 -8.04
N HIS A 9 -23.88 9.16 -7.20
CA HIS A 9 -22.46 8.91 -7.32
C HIS A 9 -22.30 7.40 -7.19
N LYS A 10 -21.98 6.74 -8.31
CA LYS A 10 -21.78 5.30 -8.34
C LYS A 10 -20.72 4.95 -7.31
N ASN A 11 -21.11 4.17 -6.30
CA ASN A 11 -20.16 3.74 -5.27
C ASN A 11 -19.17 2.77 -5.91
N ILE A 12 -17.89 3.08 -5.74
CA ILE A 12 -16.80 2.19 -6.12
C ILE A 12 -16.85 0.99 -5.17
N SER A 13 -16.74 -0.20 -5.73
CA SER A 13 -16.69 -1.44 -4.97
C SER A 13 -15.32 -1.57 -4.28
N PRO A 14 -15.25 -1.80 -2.96
CA PRO A 14 -13.98 -2.00 -2.24
C PRO A 14 -13.14 -3.15 -2.80
N GLN A 15 -13.77 -4.11 -3.47
CA GLN A 15 -13.12 -5.25 -4.09
C GLN A 15 -12.10 -4.85 -5.17
N ILE A 16 -12.17 -3.62 -5.71
CA ILE A 16 -11.12 -3.07 -6.59
C ILE A 16 -9.74 -3.05 -5.90
N LEU A 17 -9.72 -2.95 -4.56
CA LEU A 17 -8.49 -2.91 -3.80
C LEU A 17 -7.73 -4.23 -3.86
N ARG A 18 -8.42 -5.35 -4.08
CA ARG A 18 -7.80 -6.65 -4.36
C ARG A 18 -6.95 -6.59 -5.63
N ILE A 19 -7.44 -5.90 -6.66
CA ILE A 19 -6.73 -5.75 -7.94
C ILE A 19 -5.47 -4.90 -7.73
N THR A 20 -5.60 -3.75 -7.08
CA THR A 20 -4.43 -2.89 -6.80
C THR A 20 -3.41 -3.58 -5.87
N ASN A 21 -3.86 -4.37 -4.90
CA ASN A 21 -2.98 -5.15 -4.03
C ASN A 21 -2.24 -6.26 -4.78
N SER A 22 -2.84 -6.83 -5.83
CA SER A 22 -2.16 -7.83 -6.68
C SER A 22 -0.94 -7.27 -7.42
N LEU A 23 -0.79 -5.94 -7.54
CA LEU A 23 0.43 -5.34 -8.07
C LEU A 23 1.66 -5.68 -7.20
N LEU A 24 1.48 -5.87 -5.90
CA LEU A 24 2.56 -6.28 -5.00
C LEU A 24 3.09 -7.69 -5.30
N VAL A 25 2.31 -8.54 -5.98
CA VAL A 25 2.80 -9.83 -6.50
C VAL A 25 3.91 -9.59 -7.53
N ILE A 26 3.77 -8.57 -8.38
CA ILE A 26 4.81 -8.21 -9.34
C ILE A 26 6.07 -7.76 -8.60
N SER A 27 5.95 -6.96 -7.53
CA SER A 27 7.10 -6.61 -6.69
C SER A 27 7.78 -7.83 -6.08
N PHE A 28 7.01 -8.85 -5.70
CA PHE A 28 7.58 -10.10 -5.17
C PHE A 28 8.32 -10.89 -6.26
N LEU A 29 7.78 -10.96 -7.47
CA LEU A 29 8.49 -11.55 -8.61
C LEU A 29 9.79 -10.78 -8.92
N PHE A 30 9.76 -9.45 -8.79
CA PHE A 30 10.93 -8.60 -8.96
C PHE A 30 12.00 -8.89 -7.90
N PHE A 31 11.60 -9.07 -6.64
CA PHE A 31 12.47 -9.56 -5.57
C PHE A 31 13.10 -10.91 -5.94
N LEU A 32 12.32 -11.89 -6.41
CA LEU A 32 12.89 -13.20 -6.76
C LEU A 32 13.98 -13.09 -7.84
N GLN A 33 13.76 -12.22 -8.84
CA GLN A 33 14.63 -12.11 -10.00
C GLN A 33 15.85 -11.20 -9.80
N PHE A 34 15.68 -10.02 -9.18
CA PHE A 34 16.67 -8.94 -9.24
C PHE A 34 17.33 -8.59 -7.90
N SER A 35 16.70 -8.94 -6.77
CA SER A 35 17.25 -8.67 -5.44
C SER A 35 18.55 -9.42 -5.17
N GLU A 36 19.46 -8.78 -4.43
CA GLU A 36 20.70 -9.37 -3.90
C GLU A 36 20.43 -10.43 -2.82
N LYS A 37 19.21 -10.44 -2.26
CA LYS A 37 18.75 -11.38 -1.23
C LYS A 37 19.59 -11.29 0.04
N ASN A 38 20.05 -10.10 0.38
CA ASN A 38 20.59 -9.85 1.72
C ASN A 38 19.49 -9.98 2.79
N ILE A 39 19.87 -10.04 4.07
CA ILE A 39 18.93 -10.29 5.17
C ILE A 39 17.76 -9.30 5.21
N TRP A 40 18.01 -8.02 4.90
CA TRP A 40 16.98 -6.99 4.90
C TRP A 40 16.00 -7.17 3.74
N GLU A 41 16.49 -7.50 2.56
CA GLU A 41 15.66 -7.78 1.40
C GLU A 41 14.83 -9.04 1.58
N ILE A 42 15.40 -10.09 2.18
CA ILE A 42 14.66 -11.31 2.53
C ILE A 42 13.54 -10.99 3.52
N MET A 43 13.84 -10.21 4.56
CA MET A 43 12.81 -9.77 5.51
C MET A 43 11.72 -8.98 4.80
N LEU A 44 12.07 -8.01 3.95
CA LEU A 44 11.11 -7.24 3.16
C LEU A 44 10.27 -8.12 2.23
N GLY A 45 10.88 -9.07 1.54
CA GLY A 45 10.18 -10.06 0.70
C GLY A 45 9.19 -10.89 1.51
N GLY A 46 9.57 -11.33 2.72
CA GLY A 46 8.67 -12.02 3.64
C GLY A 46 7.48 -11.16 4.08
N TYR A 47 7.74 -9.91 4.50
CA TYR A 47 6.69 -8.96 4.86
C TYR A 47 5.78 -8.62 3.68
N LEU A 48 6.31 -8.55 2.45
CA LEU A 48 5.55 -8.35 1.23
C LEU A 48 4.56 -9.50 1.01
N VAL A 49 4.98 -10.75 1.16
CA VAL A 49 4.10 -11.93 1.06
C VAL A 49 3.00 -11.89 2.10
N ILE A 50 3.34 -11.59 3.37
CA ILE A 50 2.35 -11.46 4.44
C ILE A 50 1.34 -10.35 4.12
N THR A 51 1.83 -9.18 3.65
CA THR A 51 0.99 -8.05 3.25
C THR A 51 0.02 -8.45 2.14
N ILE A 52 0.49 -9.13 1.09
CA ILE A 52 -0.36 -9.60 -0.01
C ILE A 52 -1.48 -10.48 0.53
N ILE A 53 -1.15 -11.50 1.32
CA ILE A 53 -2.13 -12.48 1.83
C ILE A 53 -3.16 -11.81 2.73
N VAL A 54 -2.70 -11.06 3.74
CA VAL A 54 -3.58 -10.41 4.73
C VAL A 54 -4.50 -9.39 4.05
N SER A 55 -3.96 -8.56 3.17
CA SER A 55 -4.72 -7.55 2.44
C SER A 55 -5.75 -8.19 1.48
N GLN A 56 -5.41 -9.29 0.78
CA GLN A 56 -6.38 -10.03 -0.03
C GLN A 56 -7.54 -10.60 0.80
N ILE A 57 -7.24 -11.19 1.96
CA ILE A 57 -8.27 -11.73 2.87
C ILE A 57 -9.18 -10.59 3.34
N PHE A 58 -8.60 -9.48 3.80
CA PHE A 58 -9.36 -8.34 4.28
C PHE A 58 -10.27 -7.73 3.20
N TRP A 59 -9.74 -7.46 2.00
CA TRP A 59 -10.51 -6.83 0.92
C TRP A 59 -11.52 -7.75 0.23
N THR A 60 -11.54 -9.04 0.58
CA THR A 60 -12.62 -9.95 0.18
C THR A 60 -13.93 -9.63 0.92
N ASN A 61 -13.84 -9.28 2.20
CA ASN A 61 -14.98 -8.87 3.02
C ASN A 61 -14.54 -7.77 4.02
N PRO A 62 -14.54 -6.49 3.61
CA PRO A 62 -13.95 -5.41 4.40
C PRO A 62 -14.86 -4.98 5.56
N VAL A 63 -14.78 -5.70 6.67
CA VAL A 63 -15.49 -5.37 7.91
C VAL A 63 -14.65 -4.42 8.75
N ARG A 64 -15.21 -3.23 9.03
CA ARG A 64 -14.54 -2.20 9.86
C ARG A 64 -14.20 -2.77 11.24
N TYR A 65 -12.99 -2.46 11.71
CA TYR A 65 -12.44 -2.87 13.00
C TYR A 65 -12.38 -4.38 13.29
N SER A 66 -12.63 -5.23 12.29
CA SER A 66 -12.39 -6.67 12.39
C SER A 66 -10.94 -6.97 12.76
N THR A 67 -10.69 -8.16 13.30
CA THR A 67 -9.34 -8.60 13.64
C THR A 67 -8.42 -8.55 12.43
N ILE A 68 -8.88 -9.00 11.25
CA ILE A 68 -8.09 -8.95 10.03
C ILE A 68 -7.77 -7.52 9.59
N HIS A 69 -8.69 -6.57 9.73
CA HIS A 69 -8.43 -5.15 9.45
C HIS A 69 -7.32 -4.58 10.36
N ARG A 70 -7.31 -4.96 11.64
CA ARG A 70 -6.25 -4.55 12.58
C ARG A 70 -4.91 -5.17 12.21
N ILE A 71 -4.90 -6.46 11.87
CA ILE A 71 -3.69 -7.17 11.44
C ILE A 71 -3.14 -6.53 10.15
N ASP A 72 -3.97 -6.29 9.15
CA ASP A 72 -3.61 -5.62 7.89
C ASP A 72 -2.92 -4.27 8.15
N GLY A 73 -3.54 -3.43 8.97
CA GLY A 73 -2.97 -2.13 9.34
C GLY A 73 -1.67 -2.22 10.13
N ILE A 74 -1.47 -3.26 10.95
CA ILE A 74 -0.20 -3.49 11.67
C ILE A 74 0.89 -3.95 10.70
N VAL A 75 0.59 -4.94 9.87
CA VAL A 75 1.52 -5.48 8.86
C VAL A 75 1.97 -4.37 7.93
N ALA A 76 1.04 -3.57 7.39
CA ALA A 76 1.39 -2.46 6.50
C ALA A 76 2.34 -1.44 7.16
N LYS A 77 2.14 -1.10 8.43
CA LYS A 77 3.02 -0.17 9.17
C LYS A 77 4.40 -0.74 9.41
N ILE A 78 4.50 -2.01 9.80
CA ILE A 78 5.78 -2.68 10.02
C ILE A 78 6.54 -2.80 8.69
N SER A 79 5.86 -3.25 7.63
CA SER A 79 6.42 -3.32 6.27
C SER A 79 6.97 -1.96 5.82
N LEU A 80 6.19 -0.90 6.01
CA LEU A 80 6.59 0.48 5.66
C LEU A 80 7.82 0.93 6.47
N PHE A 81 7.82 0.68 7.78
CA PHE A 81 8.94 1.05 8.64
C PHE A 81 10.24 0.35 8.22
N ILE A 82 10.20 -0.97 8.02
CA ILE A 82 11.37 -1.74 7.57
C ILE A 82 11.82 -1.27 6.19
N PHE A 83 10.89 -0.98 5.28
CA PHE A 83 11.19 -0.47 3.94
C PHE A 83 11.95 0.86 3.99
N ILE A 84 11.46 1.82 4.79
CA ILE A 84 12.13 3.11 4.97
C ILE A 84 13.53 2.91 5.52
N VAL A 85 13.68 2.14 6.61
CA VAL A 85 14.97 1.91 7.26
C VAL A 85 15.95 1.25 6.30
N TYR A 86 15.51 0.22 5.57
CA TYR A 86 16.35 -0.48 4.59
C TYR A 86 16.85 0.47 3.50
N VAL A 87 15.95 1.18 2.82
CA VAL A 87 16.35 2.03 1.67
C VAL A 87 17.18 3.23 2.12
N THR A 88 16.90 3.82 3.28
CA THR A 88 17.62 5.03 3.75
C THR A 88 18.95 4.75 4.43
N VAL A 89 19.08 3.61 5.14
CA VAL A 89 20.26 3.33 5.97
C VAL A 89 21.17 2.28 5.36
N TYR A 90 20.59 1.24 4.73
CA TYR A 90 21.33 0.05 4.32
C TYR A 90 21.57 -0.02 2.82
N LYS A 91 20.61 0.43 2.01
CA LYS A 91 20.74 0.37 0.56
C LYS A 91 21.65 1.48 0.06
N LYS A 92 22.66 1.10 -0.75
CA LYS A 92 23.52 2.05 -1.44
C LYS A 92 22.83 2.47 -2.73
N ILE A 93 22.31 3.69 -2.76
CA ILE A 93 21.70 4.30 -3.94
C ILE A 93 22.36 5.64 -4.23
N ASP A 94 22.43 6.02 -5.50
CA ASP A 94 22.91 7.34 -5.88
C ASP A 94 21.92 8.44 -5.46
N ALA A 95 22.39 9.69 -5.48
CA ALA A 95 21.63 10.83 -5.01
C ALA A 95 20.32 11.05 -5.79
N ALA A 96 20.31 10.85 -7.11
CA ALA A 96 19.11 11.08 -7.91
C ALA A 96 18.02 10.05 -7.58
N LEU A 97 18.41 8.78 -7.46
CA LEU A 97 17.51 7.72 -7.02
C LEU A 97 17.04 7.93 -5.57
N PHE A 98 17.91 8.42 -4.67
CA PHE A 98 17.52 8.77 -3.29
C PHE A 98 16.43 9.86 -3.26
N TYR A 99 16.55 10.93 -4.05
CA TYR A 99 15.52 11.96 -4.11
C TYR A 99 14.20 11.45 -4.69
N LEU A 100 14.25 10.58 -5.71
CA LEU A 100 13.05 9.94 -6.26
C LEU A 100 12.36 9.08 -5.19
N PHE A 101 13.13 8.32 -4.41
CA PHE A 101 12.61 7.55 -3.28
C PHE A 101 11.92 8.46 -2.25
N LEU A 102 12.50 9.61 -1.89
CA LEU A 102 11.87 10.55 -0.96
C LEU A 102 10.53 11.07 -1.48
N ILE A 103 10.42 11.35 -2.79
CA ILE A 103 9.16 11.77 -3.42
C ILE A 103 8.11 10.65 -3.30
N ILE A 104 8.48 9.41 -3.64
CA ILE A 104 7.60 8.24 -3.51
C ILE A 104 7.12 8.08 -2.05
N MET A 105 8.02 8.24 -1.09
CA MET A 105 7.73 8.15 0.34
C MET A 105 6.72 9.19 0.79
N VAL A 106 6.89 10.46 0.39
CA VAL A 106 5.95 11.53 0.71
C VAL A 106 4.56 11.21 0.19
N TRP A 107 4.45 10.78 -1.06
CA TRP A 107 3.16 10.41 -1.65
C TRP A 107 2.53 9.19 -0.99
N MET A 108 3.33 8.18 -0.67
CA MET A 108 2.87 6.98 0.03
C MET A 108 2.26 7.34 1.39
N VAL A 109 2.97 8.13 2.21
CA VAL A 109 2.49 8.61 3.51
C VAL A 109 1.25 9.49 3.35
N TYR A 110 1.25 10.39 2.36
CA TYR A 110 0.11 11.26 2.07
C TYR A 110 -1.16 10.46 1.74
N PHE A 111 -1.08 9.45 0.86
CA PHE A 111 -2.23 8.62 0.52
C PHE A 111 -2.67 7.71 1.67
N PHE A 112 -1.75 7.19 2.50
CA PHE A 112 -2.12 6.50 3.73
C PHE A 112 -2.89 7.41 4.68
N PHE A 113 -2.43 8.65 4.87
CA PHE A 113 -3.09 9.64 5.73
C PHE A 113 -4.49 10.00 5.22
N LEU A 114 -4.64 10.26 3.91
CA LEU A 114 -5.94 10.55 3.31
C LEU A 114 -6.89 9.34 3.39
N SER A 115 -6.37 8.14 3.16
CA SER A 115 -7.12 6.89 3.27
C SER A 115 -7.68 6.70 4.68
N ASP A 116 -6.84 6.84 5.71
CA ASP A 116 -7.26 6.77 7.13
C ASP A 116 -8.26 7.88 7.49
N THR A 117 -8.02 9.11 7.05
CA THR A 117 -8.93 10.24 7.31
C THR A 117 -10.33 9.98 6.73
N ASN A 118 -10.41 9.46 5.50
CA ASN A 118 -11.69 9.17 4.86
C ASN A 118 -12.37 7.93 5.45
N SER A 119 -11.62 6.88 5.81
CA SER A 119 -12.17 5.66 6.42
C SER A 119 -12.77 5.91 7.82
N ARG A 120 -12.19 6.86 8.57
CA ARG A 120 -12.72 7.31 9.87
C ARG A 120 -14.06 8.03 9.72
N LYS A 121 -14.16 8.91 8.72
CA LYS A 121 -15.39 9.67 8.39
C LYS A 121 -16.49 8.75 7.87
N GLN A 122 -16.18 7.94 6.86
CA GLN A 122 -17.12 7.01 6.25
C GLN A 122 -16.38 5.78 5.74
N TRP A 123 -16.71 4.64 6.33
CA TRP A 123 -16.12 3.36 5.96
C TRP A 123 -16.40 3.04 4.49
N CYS A 124 -15.38 2.60 3.76
CA CYS A 124 -15.48 2.23 2.34
C CYS A 124 -16.17 3.26 1.42
N CYS A 125 -16.05 4.57 1.68
CA CYS A 125 -16.47 5.59 0.72
C CYS A 125 -15.53 5.66 -0.50
N ASN A 126 -15.98 6.26 -1.61
CA ASN A 126 -15.20 6.35 -2.85
C ASN A 126 -13.80 6.95 -2.64
N ASN A 127 -13.70 8.02 -1.85
CA ASN A 127 -12.42 8.66 -1.55
C ASN A 127 -11.49 7.74 -0.74
N HIS A 128 -12.03 7.04 0.25
CA HIS A 128 -11.25 6.05 1.02
C HIS A 128 -10.70 4.97 0.08
N ILE A 129 -11.54 4.39 -0.77
CA ILE A 129 -11.14 3.34 -1.71
C ILE A 129 -10.09 3.88 -2.70
N LEU A 130 -10.30 5.06 -3.25
CA LEU A 130 -9.36 5.68 -4.19
C LEU A 130 -7.99 5.90 -3.54
N TYR A 131 -7.94 6.56 -2.39
CA TYR A 131 -6.66 6.85 -1.72
C TYR A 131 -5.97 5.59 -1.21
N HIS A 132 -6.72 4.58 -0.77
CA HIS A 132 -6.14 3.28 -0.42
C HIS A 132 -5.55 2.60 -1.67
N GLY A 133 -6.25 2.61 -2.80
CA GLY A 133 -5.73 2.08 -4.06
C GLY A 133 -4.47 2.81 -4.53
N MET A 134 -4.43 4.14 -4.41
CA MET A 134 -3.22 4.92 -4.69
C MET A 134 -2.08 4.53 -3.75
N SER A 135 -2.34 4.29 -2.47
CA SER A 135 -1.31 3.80 -1.54
C SER A 135 -0.72 2.46 -1.98
N HIS A 136 -1.53 1.52 -2.49
CA HIS A 136 -1.02 0.27 -3.07
C HIS A 136 -0.12 0.50 -4.28
N ILE A 137 -0.48 1.42 -5.18
CA ILE A 137 0.34 1.76 -6.35
C ILE A 137 1.69 2.34 -5.92
N PHE A 138 1.72 3.26 -4.96
CA PHE A 138 2.98 3.80 -4.45
C PHE A 138 3.81 2.77 -3.69
N CYS A 139 3.18 1.88 -2.92
CA CYS A 139 3.87 0.73 -2.31
C CYS A 139 4.46 -0.21 -3.36
N PHE A 140 3.75 -0.46 -4.46
CA PHE A 140 4.26 -1.23 -5.59
C PHE A 140 5.49 -0.58 -6.20
N VAL A 141 5.41 0.69 -6.60
CA VAL A 141 6.55 1.42 -7.19
C VAL A 141 7.73 1.51 -6.21
N GLY A 142 7.45 1.80 -4.93
CA GLY A 142 8.48 1.85 -3.89
C GLY A 142 9.16 0.51 -3.67
N SER A 143 8.41 -0.59 -3.64
CA SER A 143 9.00 -1.93 -3.47
C SER A 143 9.83 -2.38 -4.66
N LEU A 144 9.46 -2.01 -5.90
CA LEU A 144 10.35 -2.23 -7.06
C LEU A 144 11.71 -1.56 -6.84
N PHE A 145 11.71 -0.31 -6.37
CA PHE A 145 12.93 0.43 -6.06
C PHE A 145 13.76 -0.23 -4.96
N ALA A 146 13.13 -0.83 -3.93
CA ALA A 146 13.87 -1.61 -2.92
C ALA A 146 14.54 -2.88 -3.47
N PHE A 147 14.12 -3.42 -4.61
CA PHE A 147 14.64 -4.68 -5.14
C PHE A 147 15.44 -4.55 -6.45
N VAL A 148 15.53 -3.35 -7.02
CA VAL A 148 16.49 -2.96 -8.08
C VAL A 148 17.81 -2.57 -7.46
#